data_AF-A0A6G3XRI7-F1
#
_entry.id   AF-A0A6G3XRI7-F1
#
_cell.length_a   1.000
_cell.length_b   1.000
_cell.length_c   1.000
_cell.angle_alpha   90.00
_cell.angle_beta   90.00
_cell.angle_gamma   90.00
#
_symmetry.space_group_name_H-M   'P 1'
#
loop_
_entity.id
_entity.type
_entity.pdbx_description
1 polymer ?
#
loop_
_entity_poly.entity_id
_entity_poly.type
_entity_poly.pdbx_seq_one_letter_code
_entity_poly.pdbx_strand_id
1 'polypeptide(L)'
;ENTLPSLLSALERGADAVEIDVRVTRDGVPVLLHDATLERLWGHDRRLDRLDHAELKELTGGGVPTLREALLAVGAHRVMVDLPGSTDASVKKIVGTVRECGAGDRAYYCASADAMLRVRAADPSAEIALTWTTL
;
A
#
# COMPACT_ATOMS: atom_id res chain seq x y z
N GLU A 1 1.77 -1.20 13.08
CA GLU A 1 0.90 -1.16 11.88
C GLU A 1 1.74 -1.49 10.65
N ASN A 2 1.13 -1.96 9.55
CA ASN A 2 1.78 -2.03 8.23
C ASN A 2 3.14 -2.77 8.18
N THR A 3 3.39 -3.75 9.05
CA THR A 3 4.61 -4.57 9.05
C THR A 3 4.32 -6.03 8.69
N LEU A 4 5.27 -6.73 8.05
CA LEU A 4 5.09 -8.15 7.71
C LEU A 4 4.69 -9.02 8.92
N PRO A 5 5.32 -8.89 10.12
CA PRO A 5 4.90 -9.65 11.30
C PRO A 5 3.46 -9.34 11.73
N SER A 6 3.00 -8.09 11.57
CA SER A 6 1.61 -7.74 11.90
C SER A 6 0.60 -8.38 10.94
N LEU A 7 0.91 -8.41 9.63
CA LEU A 7 0.06 -9.05 8.63
C LEU A 7 -0.01 -10.57 8.87
N LEU A 8 1.15 -11.22 9.06
CA LEU A 8 1.21 -12.66 9.29
C LEU A 8 0.50 -13.06 10.59
N SER A 9 0.69 -12.30 11.68
CA SER A 9 0.00 -12.55 12.95
C SER A 9 -1.53 -12.46 12.81
N ALA A 10 -2.05 -11.52 12.01
CA ALA A 10 -3.49 -11.42 11.76
C ALA A 10 -4.02 -12.66 11.01
N LEU A 11 -3.31 -13.10 9.98
CA LEU A 11 -3.67 -14.30 9.21
C LEU A 11 -3.59 -15.58 10.06
N GLU A 12 -2.53 -15.73 10.87
CA GLU A 12 -2.38 -16.85 11.82
C GLU A 12 -3.52 -16.92 12.85
N ARG A 13 -4.17 -15.79 13.12
CA ARG A 13 -5.31 -15.68 14.04
C ARG A 13 -6.66 -15.85 13.35
N GLY A 14 -6.69 -16.21 12.06
CA GLY A 14 -7.90 -16.52 11.32
C GLY A 14 -8.54 -15.33 10.61
N ALA A 15 -7.81 -14.24 10.36
CA ALA A 15 -8.31 -13.18 9.50
C ALA A 15 -8.41 -13.66 8.04
N ASP A 16 -9.55 -13.44 7.40
CA ASP A 16 -9.78 -13.78 5.98
C ASP A 16 -9.05 -12.84 5.01
N ALA A 17 -8.80 -11.61 5.47
CA ALA A 17 -8.10 -10.57 4.73
C ALA A 17 -7.31 -9.69 5.69
N VAL A 18 -6.26 -9.04 5.17
CA VAL A 18 -5.55 -7.96 5.86
C VAL A 18 -5.64 -6.67 5.05
N GLU A 19 -5.60 -5.55 5.75
CA GLU A 19 -5.60 -4.21 5.16
C GLU A 19 -4.17 -3.64 5.24
N ILE A 20 -3.77 -2.93 4.18
CA ILE A 20 -2.49 -2.25 4.08
C ILE A 20 -2.64 -0.88 3.43
N ASP A 21 -1.91 0.10 3.97
CA ASP A 21 -1.81 1.44 3.42
C ASP A 21 -0.62 1.53 2.46
N VAL A 22 -0.86 1.93 1.22
CA VAL A 22 0.22 2.00 0.23
C VAL A 22 0.47 3.41 -0.27
N ARG A 23 1.73 3.83 -0.13
CA ARG A 23 2.29 5.04 -0.73
C ARG A 23 3.49 4.71 -1.60
N VAL A 24 4.02 5.70 -2.30
CA VAL A 24 5.12 5.51 -3.26
C VAL A 24 6.25 6.47 -2.93
N THR A 25 7.49 5.95 -2.88
CA THR A 25 8.72 6.73 -2.72
C THR A 25 9.01 7.59 -3.95
N ARG A 26 9.96 8.52 -3.86
CA ARG A 26 10.36 9.41 -4.96
C ARG A 26 10.83 8.64 -6.20
N ASP A 27 11.53 7.54 -6.00
CA ASP A 27 12.01 6.62 -7.04
C ASP A 27 10.95 5.62 -7.55
N GLY A 28 9.71 5.74 -7.06
CA GLY A 28 8.57 5.00 -7.60
C GLY A 28 8.35 3.62 -7.01
N VAL A 29 8.90 3.32 -5.83
CA VAL A 29 8.72 2.04 -5.13
C VAL A 29 7.50 2.12 -4.22
N PRO A 30 6.48 1.26 -4.42
CA PRO A 30 5.34 1.20 -3.50
C PRO A 30 5.72 0.56 -2.16
N VAL A 31 5.36 1.22 -1.06
CA VAL A 31 5.69 0.84 0.32
C VAL A 31 4.48 0.92 1.24
N LEU A 32 4.53 0.16 2.33
CA LEU A 32 3.49 0.09 3.35
C LEU A 32 3.65 1.21 4.38
N LEU A 33 2.89 2.29 4.23
CA LEU A 33 2.92 3.43 5.14
C LEU A 33 1.63 4.26 5.05
N HIS A 34 0.93 4.41 6.17
CA HIS A 34 -0.26 5.26 6.26
C HIS A 34 0.05 6.75 6.12
N ASP A 35 1.04 7.26 6.87
CA ASP A 35 1.32 8.69 6.95
C ASP A 35 2.14 9.20 5.76
N ALA A 36 2.00 10.49 5.44
CA ALA A 36 2.82 11.13 4.42
C ALA A 36 4.26 11.41 4.91
N THR A 37 4.52 11.32 6.22
CA THR A 37 5.81 11.59 6.86
C THR A 37 6.25 10.42 7.75
N LEU A 38 7.53 10.39 8.10
CA LEU A 38 8.10 9.41 9.03
C LEU A 38 8.05 9.86 10.51
N GLU A 39 7.41 11.01 10.79
CA GLU A 39 7.52 11.70 12.08
C GLU A 39 6.90 10.89 13.23
N ARG A 40 5.67 10.37 13.04
CA ARG A 40 4.95 9.67 14.12
C ARG A 40 5.64 8.38 14.57
N LEU A 41 6.18 7.60 13.63
CA LEU A 41 6.70 6.25 13.90
C LEU A 41 8.22 6.22 14.06
N TRP A 42 8.96 7.14 13.42
CA TRP A 42 10.42 7.17 13.45
C TRP A 42 11.02 8.50 13.92
N GLY A 43 10.21 9.51 14.23
CA GLY A 43 10.70 10.81 14.72
C GLY A 43 11.45 11.64 13.68
N HIS A 44 11.27 11.32 12.40
CA HIS A 44 11.89 12.06 11.29
C HIS A 44 10.87 12.95 10.60
N ASP A 45 11.05 14.27 10.65
CA ASP A 45 10.29 15.23 9.84
C ASP A 45 10.76 15.18 8.37
N ARG A 46 10.42 14.08 7.70
CA ARG A 46 10.72 13.82 6.29
C ARG A 46 9.48 13.26 5.63
N ARG A 47 9.10 13.85 4.50
CA ARG A 47 8.02 13.36 3.64
C ARG A 47 8.49 12.18 2.79
N LEU A 48 7.65 11.15 2.70
CA LEU A 48 7.93 9.97 1.88
C LEU A 48 8.14 10.31 0.40
N ASP A 49 7.37 11.26 -0.13
CA ASP A 49 7.45 11.71 -1.53
C ASP A 49 8.77 12.44 -1.88
N ARG A 50 9.67 12.63 -0.90
CA ARG A 50 11.01 13.21 -1.08
C ARG A 50 12.14 12.22 -0.86
N LEU A 51 11.84 10.98 -0.49
CA LEU A 51 12.82 9.93 -0.19
C LEU A 51 12.82 8.89 -1.29
N ASP A 52 14.01 8.47 -1.73
CA ASP A 52 14.15 7.20 -2.46
C ASP A 52 14.03 6.02 -1.49
N HIS A 53 13.73 4.84 -2.00
CA HIS A 53 13.56 3.65 -1.17
C HIS A 53 14.80 3.30 -0.33
N ALA A 54 16.01 3.55 -0.85
CA ALA A 54 17.24 3.34 -0.10
C ALA A 54 17.33 4.27 1.12
N GLU A 55 17.05 5.56 0.95
CA GLU A 55 17.03 6.56 2.04
C GLU A 55 15.97 6.20 3.10
N LEU A 56 14.78 5.78 2.65
CA LEU A 56 13.72 5.31 3.53
C LEU A 56 14.19 4.13 4.38
N LYS A 57 14.81 3.12 3.74
CA LYS A 57 15.30 1.93 4.43
C LYS A 57 16.34 2.25 5.50
N GLU A 58 17.24 3.20 5.23
CA GLU A 58 18.24 3.66 6.21
C GLU A 58 17.57 4.35 7.41
N LEU A 59 16.65 5.29 7.16
CA LEU A 59 15.97 6.04 8.21
C LEU A 59 15.10 5.16 9.10
N THR A 60 14.48 4.12 8.54
CA THR A 60 13.54 3.27 9.28
C THR A 60 14.17 1.97 9.78
N GLY A 61 15.47 1.74 9.53
CA GLY A 61 16.13 0.46 9.81
C GLY A 61 15.46 -0.74 9.12
N GLY A 62 14.87 -0.51 7.93
CA GLY A 62 14.06 -1.53 7.24
C GLY A 62 12.66 -1.78 7.82
N GLY A 63 12.18 -0.92 8.73
CA GLY A 63 10.86 -1.04 9.34
C GLY A 63 9.66 -0.80 8.43
N VAL A 64 9.86 -0.30 7.20
CA VAL A 64 8.81 -0.07 6.19
C VAL A 64 8.95 -1.10 5.06
N PRO A 65 8.05 -2.10 4.98
CA PRO A 65 8.05 -3.08 3.89
C PRO A 65 7.64 -2.46 2.56
N THR A 66 8.11 -3.03 1.46
CA THR A 66 7.56 -2.79 0.13
C THR A 66 6.21 -3.50 -0.05
N LEU A 67 5.37 -3.00 -0.96
CA LEU A 67 4.14 -3.68 -1.35
C LEU A 67 4.44 -5.09 -1.90
N ARG A 68 5.53 -5.25 -2.67
CA ARG A 68 5.93 -6.55 -3.20
C ARG A 68 6.21 -7.55 -2.07
N GLU A 69 6.98 -7.16 -1.06
CA GLU A 69 7.26 -8.02 0.10
C GLU A 69 5.98 -8.40 0.84
N ALA A 70 5.06 -7.44 1.04
CA ALA A 70 3.79 -7.70 1.69
C ALA A 70 2.92 -8.68 0.89
N LEU A 71 2.76 -8.47 -0.42
CA LEU A 71 1.97 -9.36 -1.28
C LEU A 71 2.51 -10.78 -1.33
N LEU A 72 3.84 -10.95 -1.32
CA LEU A 72 4.48 -12.26 -1.24
C LEU A 72 4.27 -12.91 0.13
N ALA A 73 4.41 -12.14 1.22
CA ALA A 73 4.25 -12.65 2.58
C ALA A 73 2.83 -13.14 2.87
N VAL A 74 1.79 -12.42 2.41
CA VAL A 74 0.40 -12.83 2.63
C VAL A 74 -0.04 -14.01 1.75
N GLY A 75 0.78 -14.44 0.79
CA GLY A 75 0.51 -15.63 -0.02
C GLY A 75 -0.82 -15.53 -0.79
N ALA A 76 -1.72 -16.51 -0.60
CA ALA A 76 -3.01 -16.55 -1.29
C ALA A 76 -4.12 -15.74 -0.60
N HIS A 77 -3.87 -15.14 0.56
CA HIS A 77 -4.90 -14.42 1.32
C HIS A 77 -5.32 -13.12 0.63
N ARG A 78 -6.57 -12.70 0.91
CA ARG A 78 -7.11 -11.44 0.40
C ARG A 78 -6.41 -10.25 1.06
N VAL A 79 -6.23 -9.19 0.29
CA VAL A 79 -5.61 -7.94 0.73
C VAL A 79 -6.47 -6.76 0.30
N MET A 80 -6.83 -5.91 1.26
CA MET A 80 -7.37 -4.57 0.99
C MET A 80 -6.19 -3.59 0.88
N VAL A 81 -6.11 -2.87 -0.23
CA VAL A 81 -5.07 -1.87 -0.48
C VAL A 81 -5.68 -0.48 -0.38
N ASP A 82 -5.43 0.22 0.72
CA ASP A 82 -5.78 1.64 0.85
C ASP A 82 -4.72 2.52 0.15
N LEU A 83 -5.18 3.59 -0.50
CA LEU A 83 -4.40 4.48 -1.35
C LEU A 83 -4.42 5.94 -0.85
N PRO A 84 -3.94 6.20 0.38
CA PRO A 84 -4.13 7.49 1.04
C PRO A 84 -3.37 8.62 0.33
N GLY A 85 -4.09 9.62 -0.17
CA GLY A 85 -3.51 10.76 -0.90
C GLY A 85 -2.85 10.37 -2.22
N SER A 86 -3.37 9.33 -2.89
CA SER A 86 -2.81 8.82 -4.15
C SER A 86 -2.96 9.79 -5.33
N THR A 87 -1.99 9.70 -6.25
CA THR A 87 -1.94 10.39 -7.54
C THR A 87 -2.10 9.39 -8.68
N ASP A 88 -2.34 9.85 -9.91
CA ASP A 88 -2.38 8.97 -11.09
C ASP A 88 -1.09 8.14 -11.25
N ALA A 89 0.07 8.79 -11.05
CA ALA A 89 1.37 8.12 -11.12
C ALA A 89 1.53 7.04 -10.03
N SER A 90 1.14 7.34 -8.79
CA SER A 90 1.25 6.36 -7.69
C SER A 90 0.29 5.19 -7.90
N VAL A 91 -0.95 5.43 -8.33
CA VAL A 91 -1.92 4.37 -8.63
C VAL A 91 -1.38 3.41 -9.68
N LYS A 92 -0.82 3.93 -10.79
CA LYS A 92 -0.23 3.10 -11.85
C LYS A 92 0.90 2.20 -11.32
N LYS A 93 1.76 2.71 -10.43
CA LYS A 93 2.85 1.94 -9.82
C LYS A 93 2.32 0.85 -8.88
N ILE A 94 1.31 1.17 -8.08
CA ILE A 94 0.70 0.25 -7.13
C ILE A 94 -0.04 -0.88 -7.86
N VAL A 95 -0.94 -0.55 -8.79
CA VAL A 95 -1.67 -1.52 -9.63
C VAL A 95 -0.69 -2.37 -10.45
N GLY A 96 0.34 -1.75 -11.03
CA GLY A 96 1.41 -2.47 -11.73
C GLY A 96 2.10 -3.52 -10.85
N THR A 97 2.44 -3.16 -9.61
CA THR A 97 3.07 -4.08 -8.65
C THR A 97 2.14 -5.22 -8.26
N VAL A 98 0.86 -4.96 -8.01
CA VAL A 98 -0.15 -6.00 -7.72
C VAL A 98 -0.25 -7.00 -8.87
N ARG A 99 -0.33 -6.49 -10.12
CA ARG A 99 -0.39 -7.32 -11.32
C ARG A 99 0.89 -8.16 -11.51
N GLU A 100 2.06 -7.56 -11.34
CA GLU A 100 3.35 -8.25 -11.45
C GLU A 100 3.53 -9.35 -10.40
N CYS A 101 2.88 -9.21 -9.23
CA CYS A 101 2.88 -10.23 -8.19
C CYS A 101 1.79 -11.29 -8.39
N GLY A 102 0.98 -11.21 -9.46
CA GLY A 102 -0.14 -12.13 -9.70
C GLY A 102 -1.22 -12.04 -8.63
N ALA A 103 -1.37 -10.88 -7.97
CA ALA A 103 -2.27 -10.71 -6.83
C ALA A 103 -3.63 -10.08 -7.19
N GLY A 104 -3.91 -9.85 -8.48
CA GLY A 104 -5.12 -9.15 -8.94
C GLY A 104 -6.43 -9.77 -8.44
N ASP A 105 -6.54 -11.10 -8.45
CA ASP A 105 -7.78 -11.80 -8.07
C ASP A 105 -8.06 -11.81 -6.56
N ARG A 106 -7.10 -11.37 -5.74
CA ARG A 106 -7.19 -11.36 -4.26
C ARG A 106 -6.94 -9.98 -3.65
N ALA A 107 -6.56 -9.00 -4.47
CA ALA A 107 -6.38 -7.62 -4.06
C ALA A 107 -7.63 -6.81 -4.42
N TYR A 108 -8.10 -6.01 -3.50
CA TYR A 108 -9.16 -5.04 -3.73
C TYR A 108 -8.75 -3.70 -3.13
N TYR A 109 -9.19 -2.62 -3.76
CA TYR A 109 -8.67 -1.29 -3.46
C TYR A 109 -9.72 -0.46 -2.73
N CYS A 110 -9.28 0.39 -1.82
CA CYS A 110 -10.12 1.44 -1.25
C CYS A 110 -9.39 2.78 -1.24
N ALA A 111 -10.17 3.85 -1.31
CA ALA A 111 -9.82 5.26 -1.03
C ALA A 111 -11.01 6.13 -1.49
N SER A 112 -10.77 7.42 -1.73
CA SER A 112 -11.75 8.34 -2.30
C SER A 112 -12.24 7.90 -3.69
N ALA A 113 -13.41 8.41 -4.09
CA ALA A 113 -13.99 8.14 -5.41
C ALA A 113 -13.03 8.47 -6.56
N ASP A 114 -12.33 9.61 -6.50
CA ASP A 114 -11.34 10.00 -7.50
C ASP A 114 -10.18 8.99 -7.60
N ALA A 115 -9.70 8.49 -6.46
CA ALA A 115 -8.65 7.46 -6.45
C ALA A 115 -9.16 6.14 -7.05
N MET A 116 -10.39 5.73 -6.72
CA MET A 116 -10.98 4.51 -7.28
C MET A 116 -11.26 4.62 -8.79
N LEU A 117 -11.60 5.82 -9.31
CA LEU A 117 -11.67 6.05 -10.76
C LEU A 117 -10.31 5.90 -11.44
N ARG A 118 -9.22 6.36 -10.81
CA ARG A 118 -7.85 6.14 -11.31
C ARG A 118 -7.47 4.67 -11.29
N VAL A 119 -7.86 3.93 -10.25
CA VAL A 119 -7.65 2.47 -10.17
C VAL A 119 -8.38 1.78 -11.32
N ARG A 120 -9.67 2.08 -11.53
CA ARG A 120 -10.45 1.52 -12.65
C ARG A 120 -9.85 1.85 -14.02
N ALA A 121 -9.29 3.04 -14.18
CA ALA A 121 -8.60 3.43 -15.41
C ALA A 121 -7.29 2.65 -15.64
N ALA A 122 -6.57 2.33 -14.56
CA ALA A 122 -5.34 1.53 -14.63
C ALA A 122 -5.61 0.02 -14.78
N ASP A 123 -6.69 -0.48 -14.19
CA ASP A 123 -7.16 -1.86 -14.28
C ASP A 123 -8.71 -1.90 -14.34
N PRO A 124 -9.29 -2.10 -15.54
CA PRO A 124 -10.73 -2.20 -15.72
C PRO A 124 -11.40 -3.34 -14.97
N SER A 125 -10.64 -4.33 -14.49
CA SER A 125 -11.15 -5.49 -13.75
C SER A 125 -11.03 -5.38 -12.23
N ALA A 126 -10.27 -4.39 -11.72
CA ALA A 126 -10.00 -4.23 -10.29
C ALA A 126 -11.27 -4.23 -9.43
N GLU A 127 -11.25 -4.98 -8.32
CA GLU A 127 -12.27 -4.87 -7.28
C GLU A 127 -12.01 -3.57 -6.48
N ILE A 128 -13.00 -2.68 -6.39
CA ILE A 128 -12.88 -1.39 -5.70
C ILE A 128 -13.97 -1.25 -4.65
N ALA A 129 -13.61 -0.70 -3.49
CA ALA A 129 -14.49 -0.34 -2.40
C ALA A 129 -14.37 1.16 -2.13
N LEU A 130 -15.51 1.86 -2.03
CA LEU A 130 -15.52 3.29 -1.74
C LEU A 130 -15.54 3.51 -0.23
N THR A 131 -14.61 4.30 0.29
CA THR A 131 -14.72 4.79 1.66
C THR A 131 -15.77 5.88 1.73
N TRP A 132 -16.60 5.83 2.77
CA TRP A 132 -17.62 6.85 2.99
C TRP A 132 -16.97 8.16 3.45
N THR A 133 -16.98 9.17 2.58
CA THR A 133 -16.70 10.56 2.94
C THR A 133 -18.02 11.31 2.85
N THR A 134 -18.44 11.96 3.94
CA THR A 134 -19.68 12.76 3.94
C THR A 134 -19.69 13.73 2.77
N LEU A 135 -20.78 13.70 1.99
CA LEU A 135 -21.09 14.62 0.89
C LEU A 135 -21.19 16.07 1.37
#